data_AF-A0A968PBJ4-F1
#
_entry.id   AF-A0A968PBJ4-F1
#
_cell.length_a   1.000
_cell.length_b   1.000
_cell.length_c   1.000
_cell.angle_alpha   90.00
_cell.angle_beta   90.00
_cell.angle_gamma   90.00
#
_symmetry.space_group_name_H-M   'P 1'
#
loop_
_entity.id
_entity.type
_entity.pdbx_description
1 polymer ?
#
loop_
_entity_poly.entity_id
_entity_poly.type
_entity_poly.pdbx_seq_one_letter_code
_entity_poly.pdbx_strand_id
1 'polypeptide(L)'
;MRAQKIVLELSTSLKHEVAPDLCTKLTALYNYIYKQLVEATLQRDPNLVKEALTLLEYETQTWRMLMDKLTQEPGDGSTDHAQVTAPQQTAISSLSQNA
;
A
#
# COMPACT_ATOMS: atom_id res chain seq x y z
N MET A 1 -0.97 -20.01 11.44
CA MET A 1 -2.08 -19.13 10.99
C MET A 1 -1.89 -17.63 11.21
N ARG A 2 -1.26 -17.14 12.30
CA ARG A 2 -1.10 -15.68 12.51
C ARG A 2 -0.39 -14.95 11.36
N ALA A 3 0.76 -15.47 10.91
CA ALA A 3 1.53 -14.87 9.80
C ALA A 3 0.72 -14.80 8.49
N GLN A 4 -0.03 -15.85 8.15
CA GLN A 4 -0.90 -15.89 6.96
C GLN A 4 -1.94 -14.75 6.98
N LYS A 5 -2.53 -14.46 8.15
CA LYS A 5 -3.48 -13.34 8.29
C LYS A 5 -2.79 -11.99 8.04
N ILE A 6 -1.62 -11.79 8.64
CA ILE A 6 -0.86 -10.53 8.47
C ILE A 6 -0.52 -10.31 6.98
N VAL A 7 -0.01 -11.33 6.30
CA VAL A 7 0.34 -11.23 4.86
C VAL A 7 -0.90 -10.94 4.01
N LEU A 8 -2.06 -11.52 4.35
CA LEU A 8 -3.31 -11.22 3.66
C LEU A 8 -3.74 -9.77 3.87
N GLU A 9 -3.69 -9.26 5.11
CA GLU A 9 -3.99 -7.85 5.40
C GLU A 9 -3.04 -6.88 4.68
N LEU A 10 -1.75 -7.22 4.58
CA LEU A 10 -0.80 -6.43 3.79
C LEU A 10 -1.23 -6.33 2.32
N SER A 11 -1.66 -7.45 1.74
CA SER A 11 -2.15 -7.49 0.35
C SER A 11 -3.42 -6.68 0.15
N THR A 12 -4.40 -6.80 1.06
CA THR A 12 -5.69 -6.09 0.95
C THR A 12 -5.57 -4.58 1.25
N SER A 13 -4.53 -4.16 1.97
CA SER A 13 -4.29 -2.74 2.30
C SER A 13 -3.69 -1.90 1.15
N LEU A 14 -3.34 -2.53 0.02
CA LEU A 14 -2.71 -1.86 -1.12
C LEU A 14 -3.67 -0.91 -1.85
N LYS A 15 -3.24 0.35 -2.04
CA LYS A 15 -3.99 1.40 -2.75
C LYS A 15 -3.74 1.33 -4.26
N HIS A 16 -4.53 0.50 -4.93
CA HIS A 16 -4.41 0.26 -6.37
C HIS A 16 -4.70 1.52 -7.20
N GLU A 17 -5.48 2.48 -6.68
CA GLU A 17 -5.72 3.74 -7.38
C GLU A 17 -4.49 4.65 -7.51
N VAL A 18 -3.48 4.50 -6.64
CA VAL A 18 -2.29 5.37 -6.64
C VAL A 18 -1.19 4.81 -7.55
N ALA A 19 -0.97 3.50 -7.50
CA ALA A 19 0.11 2.85 -8.23
C ALA A 19 -0.28 1.42 -8.65
N PRO A 20 -1.14 1.27 -9.69
CA PRO A 20 -1.74 -0.02 -10.05
C PRO A 20 -0.69 -1.08 -10.40
N ASP A 21 0.28 -0.74 -11.25
CA ASP A 21 1.31 -1.68 -11.70
C ASP A 21 2.19 -2.20 -10.56
N LEU A 22 2.51 -1.34 -9.59
CA LEU A 22 3.27 -1.73 -8.40
C LEU A 22 2.42 -2.61 -7.48
N CYS A 23 1.16 -2.20 -7.23
CA CYS A 23 0.25 -2.96 -6.37
C CYS A 23 -0.03 -4.36 -6.94
N THR A 24 -0.12 -4.52 -8.27
CA THR A 24 -0.24 -5.85 -8.91
C THR A 24 0.97 -6.73 -8.60
N LYS A 25 2.19 -6.21 -8.71
CA LYS A 25 3.42 -6.96 -8.41
C LYS A 25 3.50 -7.35 -6.93
N LEU A 26 3.20 -6.42 -6.04
CA LEU A 26 3.18 -6.67 -4.58
C LEU A 26 2.11 -7.69 -4.20
N THR A 27 0.91 -7.59 -4.79
CA THR A 27 -0.17 -8.57 -4.59
C THR A 27 0.27 -9.98 -4.99
N ALA A 28 0.93 -10.12 -6.14
CA ALA A 28 1.46 -11.40 -6.59
C ALA A 28 2.51 -11.97 -5.62
N LEU A 29 3.41 -11.12 -5.12
CA LEU A 29 4.42 -11.51 -4.14
C LEU A 29 3.80 -11.95 -2.81
N TYR A 30 2.87 -11.17 -2.25
CA TYR A 30 2.21 -11.52 -0.99
C TYR A 30 1.34 -12.78 -1.13
N ASN A 31 0.71 -13.00 -2.28
CA ASN A 31 0.00 -14.24 -2.57
C ASN A 31 0.94 -15.46 -2.60
N TYR A 32 2.13 -15.31 -3.18
CA TYR A 32 3.15 -16.35 -3.16
C TYR A 32 3.61 -16.67 -1.72
N ILE A 33 3.94 -15.64 -0.92
CA ILE A 33 4.33 -15.80 0.49
C ILE A 33 3.22 -16.49 1.29
N TYR A 34 1.97 -16.06 1.10
CA TYR A 34 0.81 -16.67 1.74
C TYR A 34 0.71 -18.16 1.41
N LYS A 35 0.84 -18.53 0.13
CA LYS A 35 0.83 -19.93 -0.32
C LYS A 35 1.94 -20.74 0.35
N GLN A 36 3.18 -20.24 0.39
CA GLN A 36 4.29 -20.93 1.06
C GLN A 36 3.98 -21.17 2.55
N LEU A 37 3.40 -20.20 3.25
CA LEU A 37 3.04 -20.35 4.66
C LEU A 37 1.90 -21.35 4.89
N VAL A 38 0.94 -21.46 3.96
CA VAL A 38 -0.12 -22.47 4.02
C VAL A 38 0.46 -23.86 3.78
N GLU A 39 1.27 -24.01 2.74
CA GLU A 39 1.90 -25.28 2.37
C GLU A 39 2.84 -25.78 3.48
N ALA A 40 3.65 -24.89 4.06
CA ALA A 40 4.49 -25.18 5.21
C ALA A 40 3.70 -25.78 6.39
N THR A 41 2.49 -25.27 6.62
CA THR A 41 1.61 -25.77 7.70
C THR A 41 1.06 -27.15 7.35
N LEU A 42 0.66 -27.37 6.09
CA LEU A 42 0.08 -28.63 5.62
C LEU A 42 1.13 -29.76 5.59
N GLN A 43 2.30 -29.48 5.02
CA GLN A 43 3.40 -30.45 4.85
C GLN A 43 4.28 -30.57 6.10
N ARG A 44 4.16 -29.65 7.06
CA ARG A 44 5.06 -29.52 8.21
C ARG A 44 6.53 -29.33 7.79
N ASP A 45 6.76 -28.65 6.68
CA ASP A 45 8.09 -28.36 6.16
C ASP A 45 8.58 -26.97 6.62
N PRO A 46 9.58 -26.89 7.50
CA PRO A 46 10.13 -25.61 7.96
C PRO A 46 10.89 -24.85 6.85
N ASN A 47 11.31 -25.50 5.78
CA ASN A 47 12.03 -24.83 4.69
C ASN A 47 11.13 -23.84 3.94
N LEU A 48 9.85 -24.19 3.75
CA LEU A 48 8.85 -23.30 3.16
C LEU A 48 8.60 -22.06 4.03
N VAL A 49 8.67 -22.20 5.36
CA VAL A 49 8.63 -21.04 6.27
C VAL A 49 9.87 -20.17 6.12
N LYS A 50 11.05 -20.79 5.99
CA LYS A 50 12.31 -20.07 5.83
C LYS A 50 12.31 -19.24 4.54
N GLU A 51 11.83 -19.81 3.44
CA GLU A 51 11.70 -19.09 2.17
C GLU A 51 10.73 -17.89 2.28
N ALA A 52 9.55 -18.11 2.86
CA ALA A 52 8.59 -17.03 3.11
C ALA A 52 9.19 -15.92 3.98
N LEU A 53 9.95 -16.28 5.02
CA LEU A 53 10.64 -15.34 5.89
C LEU A 53 11.69 -14.52 5.13
N THR A 54 12.53 -15.17 4.32
CA THR A 54 13.54 -14.49 3.51
C THR A 54 12.92 -13.44 2.57
N LEU A 55 11.79 -13.73 1.94
CA LEU A 55 11.08 -12.75 1.12
C LEU A 55 10.55 -11.55 1.93
N LEU A 56 9.96 -11.81 3.09
CA LEU A 56 9.47 -10.75 3.99
C LEU A 56 10.61 -9.88 4.55
N GLU A 57 11.78 -10.47 4.78
CA GLU A 57 12.98 -9.74 5.19
C GLU A 57 13.45 -8.78 4.09
N TYR A 58 13.48 -9.22 2.83
CA TYR A 58 13.82 -8.34 1.69
C TYR A 58 12.82 -7.20 1.53
N GLU A 59 11.51 -7.46 1.65
CA GLU A 59 10.48 -6.41 1.61
C GLU A 59 10.69 -5.40 2.74
N THR A 60 10.91 -5.87 3.97
CA THR A 60 11.13 -4.99 5.12
C THR A 60 12.39 -4.13 4.95
N GLN A 61 13.47 -4.70 4.41
CA GLN A 61 14.69 -3.94 4.09
C GLN A 61 14.43 -2.89 3.02
N THR A 62 13.68 -3.23 1.98
CA THR A 62 13.29 -2.30 0.91
C THR A 62 12.50 -1.12 1.45
N TRP A 63 11.52 -1.37 2.33
CA TRP A 63 10.76 -0.31 2.99
C TRP A 63 11.62 0.57 3.88
N ARG A 64 12.57 -0.01 4.63
CA ARG A 64 13.52 0.79 5.43
C ARG A 64 14.37 1.71 4.56
N MET A 65 14.94 1.17 3.47
CA MET A 65 15.72 1.98 2.52
C MET A 65 14.89 3.10 1.90
N LEU A 66 13.60 2.87 1.61
CA LEU A 66 12.70 3.90 1.12
C LEU A 66 12.48 4.99 2.17
N MET A 67 12.18 4.63 3.42
CA MET A 67 11.97 5.59 4.50
C MET A 67 13.23 6.42 4.78
N ASP A 68 14.40 5.79 4.74
CA ASP A 68 15.68 6.47 4.86
C ASP A 68 15.85 7.51 3.73
N LYS A 69 15.58 7.13 2.48
CA LYS A 69 15.63 8.06 1.34
C LYS A 69 14.66 9.23 1.49
N LEU A 70 13.42 8.97 1.89
CA LEU A 70 12.41 10.02 2.12
C LEU A 70 12.80 10.99 3.24
N THR A 71 13.60 10.54 4.21
CA THR A 71 14.12 11.40 5.30
C THR A 71 15.31 12.24 4.85
N GLN A 72 16.13 11.72 3.91
CA GLN A 72 17.32 12.39 3.38
C GLN A 72 17.03 13.37 2.24
N GLU A 73 15.82 13.36 1.68
CA GLU A 73 15.34 14.35 0.72
C GLU A 73 14.48 15.40 1.45
N PRO A 74 15.07 16.47 2.05
CA PRO A 74 14.28 17.60 2.50
C PRO A 74 13.64 18.25 1.27
N GLY A 75 12.31 18.27 1.24
CA GLY A 75 11.49 18.50 0.05
C GLY A 75 12.00 19.59 -0.89
N ASP A 76 12.22 19.20 -2.14
CA ASP A 76 12.00 20.13 -3.25
C ASP A 76 10.50 20.39 -3.32
N GLY A 77 10.10 21.55 -2.77
CA GLY A 77 8.71 21.95 -2.57
C GLY A 77 8.00 22.25 -3.88
N SER A 78 7.62 21.21 -4.62
CA SER A 78 6.76 21.29 -5.80
C SER A 78 6.07 19.97 -6.10
N THR A 79 5.19 19.51 -5.20
CA THR A 79 4.09 18.62 -5.61
C THR A 79 2.79 19.15 -5.03
N ASP A 80 2.24 20.05 -5.82
CA ASP A 80 0.87 20.52 -5.82
C ASP A 80 -0.11 19.32 -5.90
N HIS A 81 -0.56 18.83 -4.75
CA HIS A 81 -1.71 17.93 -4.63
C HIS A 81 -2.79 18.55 -3.74
N ALA A 82 -2.97 19.87 -3.84
CA ALA A 82 -4.07 20.60 -3.22
C ALA A 82 -5.03 21.17 -4.28
N GLN A 83 -5.47 20.34 -5.22
CA GLN A 83 -6.63 20.65 -6.06
C GLN A 83 -7.52 19.42 -6.23
N VAL A 84 -8.13 18.97 -5.12
CA VAL A 84 -9.47 18.37 -5.22
C VAL A 84 -10.43 19.54 -5.36
N THR A 85 -10.78 19.79 -6.62
CA THR A 85 -11.70 20.81 -7.12
C THR A 85 -13.04 20.74 -6.37
N ALA A 86 -13.29 21.69 -5.48
CA ALA A 86 -14.66 22.05 -5.12
C ALA A 86 -15.11 23.17 -6.06
N PRO A 87 -16.16 22.94 -6.87
CA PRO A 87 -17.13 24.00 -7.06
C PRO A 87 -18.55 23.44 -7.13
N GLN A 88 -19.42 23.89 -6.22
CA GLN A 88 -20.72 24.48 -6.56
C GLN A 88 -21.43 24.86 -5.25
N GLN A 89 -21.13 26.08 -4.78
CA GLN A 89 -22.11 26.83 -4.02
C GLN A 89 -23.26 27.14 -4.97
N THR A 90 -24.32 26.34 -4.91
CA THR A 90 -25.55 26.60 -5.65
C THR A 90 -26.11 27.94 -5.17
N ALA A 91 -26.24 28.85 -6.13
CA ALA A 91 -26.86 30.16 -5.99
C ALA A 91 -28.26 30.03 -5.36
N ILE A 92 -28.45 30.60 -4.17
CA ILE A 92 -29.80 30.89 -3.64
C ILE A 92 -29.91 32.25 -2.96
N SER A 93 -28.93 33.16 -3.10
CA SER A 93 -28.92 34.43 -2.35
C SER A 93 -29.00 35.69 -3.22
N SER A 94 -29.23 35.59 -4.54
CA SER A 94 -29.29 36.77 -5.43
C SER A 94 -30.67 37.12 -5.96
N LEU A 95 -31.77 36.67 -5.32
CA LEU A 95 -33.13 37.11 -5.66
C LEU A 95 -33.87 37.81 -4.51
N SER A 96 -33.14 38.55 -3.67
CA SER A 96 -33.74 39.49 -2.72
C SER A 96 -32.86 40.72 -2.61
N GLN A 97 -32.90 41.56 -3.64
CA GLN A 97 -32.67 43.02 -3.61
C GLN A 97 -32.60 43.54 -5.05
N ASN A 98 -33.77 43.85 -5.62
CA ASN A 98 -33.96 45.03 -6.47
C ASN A 98 -35.46 45.19 -6.79
N ALA A 99 -35.99 46.31 -6.29
CA ALA A 99 -37.15 47.10 -6.74
C ALA A 99 -38.46 46.38 -7.10
#